data_AF-A0A0R3JW49-F1
#
_entry.id   AF-A0A0R3JW49-F1
#
_cell.length_a   1.000
_cell.length_b   1.000
_cell.length_c   1.000
_cell.angle_alpha   90.00
_cell.angle_beta   90.00
_cell.angle_gamma   90.00
#
_symmetry.space_group_name_H-M   'P 1'
#
loop_
_entity.id
_entity.type
_entity.pdbx_description
1 polymer ?
#
loop_
_entity_poly.entity_id
_entity_poly.type
_entity_poly.pdbx_seq_one_letter_code
_entity_poly.pdbx_strand_id
1 'polypeptide(L)' 'MKRKIPLGISDFKSLKSDDYYFVDKSFLIKEVIEDGAQVLLFARPRRFKTKKVSYYLSDIHLIS' A
#
# COMPACT_ATOMS: atom_id res chain seq x y z
N MET A 1 23.52 -5.36 3.27
CA MET A 1 22.64 -6.38 2.64
C MET A 1 21.36 -5.67 2.19
N LYS A 2 20.84 -5.92 0.98
CA LYS A 2 19.56 -5.30 0.55
C LYS A 2 18.40 -6.16 1.05
N ARG A 3 17.38 -5.53 1.67
CA ARG A 3 16.13 -6.20 2.05
C ARG A 3 15.43 -6.79 0.83
N LYS A 4 14.59 -7.80 1.04
CA LYS A 4 13.84 -8.46 -0.03
C LYS A 4 12.51 -7.74 -0.29
N ILE A 5 12.05 -7.74 -1.54
CA ILE A 5 10.69 -7.27 -1.85
C ILE A 5 9.72 -8.42 -1.52
N PRO A 6 8.66 -8.19 -0.73
CA PRO A 6 7.70 -9.23 -0.40
C PRO A 6 6.78 -9.49 -1.60
N LEU A 7 7.08 -10.53 -2.36
CA LEU A 7 6.22 -11.02 -3.43
C LEU A 7 5.37 -12.16 -2.88
N GLY A 8 4.05 -11.97 -2.84
CA GLY A 8 3.10 -12.98 -2.34
C GLY A 8 3.06 -13.15 -0.81
N ILE A 9 3.75 -12.31 -0.04
CA ILE A 9 3.74 -12.32 1.43
C ILE A 9 2.89 -11.14 1.91
N SER A 10 1.78 -11.44 2.59
CA SER A 10 0.88 -10.45 3.18
C SER A 10 0.95 -10.41 4.72
N ASP A 11 1.51 -11.44 5.36
CA ASP A 11 1.62 -11.53 6.82
C ASP A 11 2.72 -10.62 7.38
N PHE A 12 2.35 -9.73 8.32
CA PHE A 12 3.26 -8.75 8.90
C PHE A 12 4.38 -9.39 9.73
N LYS A 13 4.10 -10.50 10.42
CA LYS A 13 5.09 -11.18 11.25
C LYS A 13 6.24 -11.71 10.38
N SER A 14 5.89 -12.34 9.27
CA SER A 14 6.84 -12.83 8.24
C SER A 14 7.65 -11.70 7.63
N LEU A 15 7.03 -10.54 7.34
CA LEU A 15 7.75 -9.37 6.83
C LEU A 15 8.85 -8.88 7.78
N LYS A 16 8.57 -8.91 9.09
CA LYS A 16 9.49 -8.43 10.13
C LYS A 16 10.59 -9.46 10.45
N SER A 17 10.26 -10.74 10.54
CA SER A 17 11.23 -11.80 10.87
C SER A 17 12.27 -12.00 9.77
N ASP A 18 11.85 -11.87 8.52
CA ASP A 18 12.65 -12.27 7.36
C ASP A 18 13.29 -11.08 6.62
N ASP A 19 13.28 -9.89 7.25
CA ASP A 19 13.91 -8.64 6.80
C ASP A 19 13.44 -8.20 5.39
N TYR A 20 12.12 -8.20 5.18
CA TYR A 20 11.50 -7.68 3.96
C TYR A 20 11.33 -6.16 4.00
N TYR A 21 11.24 -5.55 2.81
CA TYR A 21 10.77 -4.18 2.68
C TYR A 21 9.27 -4.10 3.01
N PHE A 22 8.93 -3.25 3.97
CA PHE A 22 7.56 -2.88 4.30
C PHE A 22 7.45 -1.35 4.29
N VAL A 23 6.31 -0.83 3.82
CA VAL A 23 6.02 0.61 3.82
C VAL A 23 4.98 0.86 4.90
N ASP A 24 5.38 1.54 5.97
CA ASP A 24 4.44 2.00 6.99
C ASP A 24 3.64 3.21 6.46
N LYS A 25 2.32 3.06 6.42
CA LYS A 25 1.38 4.10 5.98
C LYS A 25 0.50 4.62 7.11
N SER A 26 0.82 4.28 8.37
CA SER A 26 0.00 4.66 9.52
C SER A 26 -0.17 6.17 9.64
N PHE A 27 0.87 6.95 9.31
CA PHE A 27 0.79 8.41 9.32
C PHE A 27 -0.17 8.96 8.25
N LEU A 28 -0.13 8.42 7.03
CA LEU A 28 -1.07 8.77 5.97
C LEU A 28 -2.51 8.41 6.36
N ILE A 29 -2.72 7.25 6.98
CA ILE A 29 -4.04 6.83 7.47
C ILE A 29 -4.53 7.80 8.54
N LYS A 30 -3.65 8.22 9.45
CA LYS A 30 -3.96 9.20 10.49
C LYS A 30 -4.41 10.52 9.87
N GLU A 31 -3.64 11.08 8.93
CA GLU A 31 -4.01 12.31 8.23
C GLU A 31 -5.36 12.20 7.53
N VAL A 32 -5.61 11.07 6.85
CA VAL A 32 -6.88 10.80 6.17
C VAL A 32 -8.08 10.75 7.13
N ILE A 33 -7.89 10.21 8.34
CA ILE A 33 -8.94 10.17 9.38
C ILE A 33 -9.16 11.57 9.97
N GLU A 34 -8.09 12.34 10.17
CA GLU A 34 -8.15 13.68 10.78
C GLU A 34 -8.67 14.76 9.82
N ASP A 35 -8.57 14.55 8.49
CA ASP A 35 -9.06 15.46 7.45
C ASP A 35 -10.57 15.73 7.52
N GLY A 36 -11.36 14.79 8.07
CA GLY A 36 -12.80 14.98 8.28
C GLY A 36 -13.65 15.01 7.01
N ALA A 37 -13.08 14.66 5.86
CA ALA A 37 -13.80 14.57 4.60
C ALA A 37 -14.89 13.49 4.63
N GLN A 38 -16.11 13.83 4.19
CA GLN A 38 -17.22 12.88 4.11
C GLN A 38 -17.00 11.80 3.04
N VAL A 39 -16.21 12.12 2.00
CA VAL A 39 -15.85 11.21 0.92
C VAL A 39 -14.40 11.50 0.50
N LEU A 40 -13.58 10.44 0.43
CA LEU A 40 -12.20 10.50 -0.05
C LEU A 40 -12.08 9.75 -1.38
N LEU A 41 -11.68 10.44 -2.45
CA LEU A 41 -11.51 9.86 -3.78
C LEU A 41 -10.06 9.42 -4.00
N PHE A 42 -9.81 8.12 -3.94
CA PHE A 42 -8.52 7.55 -4.34
C PHE A 42 -8.52 7.26 -5.84
N ALA A 43 -7.94 8.16 -6.64
CA ALA A 43 -7.76 7.93 -8.06
C ALA A 43 -6.83 6.74 -8.28
N ARG A 44 -7.29 5.74 -9.06
CA ARG A 44 -6.44 4.61 -9.48
C ARG A 44 -5.25 5.17 -10.26
N PRO A 45 -4.00 5.00 -9.80
CA PRO A 45 -2.85 5.46 -10.56
C PRO A 45 -2.80 4.73 -11.91
N ARG A 46 -2.97 5.45 -13.03
CA ARG A 46 -2.89 4.83 -14.36
C ARG A 46 -1.46 4.33 -14.58
N ARG A 47 -1.31 3.08 -15.02
CA ARG A 47 -0.07 2.31 -15.17
C ARG A 47 1.02 3.11 -15.92
N PHE A 48 1.80 3.91 -15.17
CA PHE A 48 2.93 4.64 -15.70
C PHE A 48 4.08 3.66 -15.95
N LYS A 49 4.61 3.69 -17.17
CA LYS A 49 5.86 3.01 -17.52
C LYS A 49 7.00 3.56 -16.64
N THR A 50 7.69 2.63 -15.98
CA THR A 50 9.07 2.71 -15.45
C THR A 50 9.30 3.40 -14.09
N LYS A 51 9.84 2.58 -13.15
CA LYS A 51 10.47 2.88 -11.84
C LYS A 51 9.65 3.60 -10.77
N LYS A 52 8.53 3.00 -10.34
CA LYS A 52 8.08 2.94 -8.93
C LYS A 52 6.88 1.99 -8.90
N VAL A 53 7.06 0.85 -8.24
CA VAL A 53 6.07 -0.23 -8.25
C VAL A 53 4.92 0.15 -7.30
N SER A 54 3.74 0.38 -7.84
CA SER A 54 2.50 0.64 -7.11
C SER A 54 1.72 -0.66 -6.97
N TYR A 55 1.75 -1.28 -5.78
CA TYR A 55 0.85 -2.36 -5.39
C TYR A 55 -0.13 -1.84 -4.35
N TYR A 56 -1.18 -1.18 -4.80
CA TYR A 56 -2.36 -0.96 -3.98
C TYR A 56 -3.53 -1.12 -4.95
N LEU A 57 -4.51 -1.96 -4.61
CA LEU A 57 -5.76 -2.16 -5.35
C LEU A 57 -5.73 -3.24 -6.45
N SER A 58 -5.47 -4.50 -6.11
CA SER A 58 -6.08 -5.60 -6.86
C SER A 58 -7.59 -5.67 -6.66
N ASP A 59 -8.16 -5.18 -5.55
CA ASP A 59 -9.48 -5.69 -5.09
C ASP A 59 -10.58 -4.65 -4.80
N ILE A 60 -10.45 -3.37 -5.19
CA ILE A 60 -11.61 -2.45 -5.17
C ILE A 60 -12.35 -2.52 -6.51
N HIS A 61 -12.89 -3.68 -6.82
CA HIS A 61 -14.02 -3.85 -7.74
C HIS A 61 -15.09 -4.66 -7.00
N LEU A 62 -15.60 -4.06 -5.92
CA LEU A 62 -16.82 -4.50 -5.25
C LEU A 62 -17.61 -3.27 -4.79
N ILE A 63 -17.84 -2.34 -5.72
CA ILE A 63 -18.96 -1.41 -5.66
C ILE A 63 -19.52 -1.30 -7.09
N SER A 64 -20.36 -2.28 -7.42
CA SER A 64 -21.54 -2.16 -8.28
C SER A 64 -22.57 -3.16 -7.77
#